data_AF-A0A7S0GID9-F1
#
_entry.id   AF-A0A7S0GID9-F1
#
_cell.length_a   1.000
_cell.length_b   1.000
_cell.length_c   1.000
_cell.angle_alpha   90.00
_cell.angle_beta   90.00
_cell.angle_gamma   90.00
#
_symmetry.space_group_name_H-M   'P 1'
#
loop_
_entity.id
_entity.type
_entity.pdbx_description
1 polymer ?
#
loop_
_entity_poly.entity_id
_entity_poly.type
_entity_poly.pdbx_seq_one_letter_code
_entity_poly.pdbx_strand_id
1 'polypeptide(L)'
;APLGHTTRTIILDESDRLYVAIGSAKNVDPNSYRARLRRFDLSPESNTTLTLTLPIEFESGEVFADGLRNEVGLAFDKFGILWGVENGADQLQRGDLGGDIHNDNPGEELNRFTEDTAGKHWGYPYCWSEYRLGETVERGRGTAWAWPTFMNVVTDRQCREKYEPSIVSMQAHSAPLGIVFYKYSVPPNVNETLPNCSGGAFPKAMDGFAFIAFHGSWNRDVPTGYKVVYI
;
A
#
# COMPACT_ATOMS: atom_id res chain seq x y z
N ALA A 1 -14.90 2.56 -2.68
CA ALA A 1 -15.71 1.33 -2.85
C ALA A 1 -17.04 1.41 -2.06
N PRO A 2 -18.20 1.54 -2.73
CA PRO A 2 -19.49 1.70 -2.05
C PRO A 2 -19.97 0.47 -1.25
N LEU A 3 -19.39 -0.73 -1.50
CA LEU A 3 -19.73 -1.98 -0.82
C LEU A 3 -18.61 -2.50 0.10
N GLY A 4 -17.60 -1.68 0.39
CA GLY A 4 -16.40 -2.07 1.15
C GLY A 4 -15.43 -2.95 0.36
N HIS A 5 -14.36 -3.39 1.02
CA HIS A 5 -13.27 -4.17 0.40
C HIS A 5 -13.34 -5.64 0.80
N THR A 6 -13.36 -6.58 -0.15
CA THR A 6 -13.58 -8.02 0.13
C THR A 6 -12.36 -8.90 -0.12
N THR A 7 -11.32 -8.38 -0.77
CA THR A 7 -10.06 -9.10 -0.98
C THR A 7 -9.31 -9.34 0.33
N ARG A 8 -8.55 -10.45 0.38
CA ARG A 8 -7.74 -10.87 1.52
C ARG A 8 -6.39 -11.33 0.99
N THR A 9 -5.48 -10.40 0.78
CA THR A 9 -4.15 -10.73 0.26
C THR A 9 -3.38 -11.48 1.33
N ILE A 10 -2.72 -12.55 0.91
CA ILE A 10 -1.86 -13.38 1.77
C ILE A 10 -0.45 -13.41 1.19
N ILE A 11 0.55 -13.37 2.07
CA ILE A 11 1.95 -13.60 1.71
C ILE A 11 2.69 -14.22 2.90
N LEU A 12 3.66 -15.07 2.62
CA LEU A 12 4.53 -15.71 3.62
C LEU A 12 5.94 -15.13 3.48
N ASP A 13 6.62 -14.93 4.60
CA ASP A 13 8.06 -14.70 4.58
C ASP A 13 8.84 -16.02 4.69
N GLU A 14 10.18 -15.92 4.69
CA GLU A 14 11.08 -17.08 4.78
C GLU A 14 11.08 -17.75 6.18
N SER A 15 10.42 -17.16 7.18
CA SER A 15 10.33 -17.65 8.56
C SER A 15 8.95 -18.24 8.88
N ASP A 16 8.17 -18.61 7.86
CA ASP A 16 6.81 -19.13 7.99
C ASP A 16 5.83 -18.17 8.70
N ARG A 17 6.07 -16.86 8.64
CA ARG A 17 5.11 -15.87 9.14
C ARG A 17 4.14 -15.49 8.02
N LEU A 18 2.85 -15.72 8.24
CA LEU A 18 1.76 -15.38 7.34
C LEU A 18 1.30 -13.94 7.58
N TYR A 19 1.26 -13.16 6.51
CA TYR A 19 0.74 -11.80 6.52
C TYR A 19 -0.59 -11.77 5.75
N VAL A 20 -1.63 -11.18 6.36
CA VAL A 20 -2.97 -11.06 5.79
C VAL A 20 -3.41 -9.61 5.80
N ALA A 21 -3.67 -9.03 4.62
CA ALA A 21 -4.22 -7.69 4.48
C ALA A 21 -5.75 -7.72 4.38
N ILE A 22 -6.41 -6.87 5.17
CA ILE A 22 -7.86 -6.67 5.10
C ILE A 22 -8.16 -5.18 4.97
N GLY A 23 -8.69 -4.76 3.82
CA GLY A 23 -9.14 -3.39 3.62
C GLY A 23 -10.38 -3.02 4.44
N SER A 24 -10.78 -1.76 4.38
CA SER A 24 -11.86 -1.15 5.16
C SER A 24 -13.26 -1.63 4.74
N ALA A 25 -14.26 -1.40 5.61
CA ALA A 25 -15.67 -1.68 5.31
C ALA A 25 -16.37 -0.59 4.51
N LYS A 26 -15.82 0.62 4.50
CA LYS A 26 -16.38 1.79 3.83
C LYS A 26 -15.25 2.63 3.25
N ASN A 27 -15.61 3.64 2.46
CA ASN A 27 -14.63 4.57 1.93
C ASN A 27 -13.77 5.23 3.03
N VAL A 28 -14.43 5.67 4.11
CA VAL A 28 -13.84 6.22 5.33
C VAL A 28 -14.44 5.47 6.51
N ASP A 29 -13.61 4.82 7.32
CA ASP A 29 -14.03 3.79 8.28
C ASP A 29 -13.37 3.99 9.66
N PRO A 30 -13.93 4.85 10.53
CA PRO A 30 -13.29 5.26 11.80
C PRO A 30 -13.17 4.19 12.87
N ASN A 31 -14.01 3.15 12.85
CA ASN A 31 -14.17 2.22 13.97
C ASN A 31 -13.93 0.76 13.54
N SER A 32 -12.92 0.53 12.71
CA SER A 32 -12.72 -0.76 12.05
C SER A 32 -11.59 -1.58 12.68
N TYR A 33 -11.87 -2.83 13.04
CA TYR A 33 -10.86 -3.89 13.23
C TYR A 33 -10.21 -4.33 11.90
N ARG A 34 -10.56 -3.65 10.81
CA ARG A 34 -10.06 -3.83 9.44
C ARG A 34 -9.06 -2.73 9.10
N ALA A 35 -8.79 -2.52 7.82
CA ALA A 35 -7.86 -1.52 7.30
C ALA A 35 -6.45 -1.69 7.88
N ARG A 36 -5.96 -2.94 7.86
CA ARG A 36 -4.70 -3.33 8.51
C ARG A 36 -4.13 -4.60 7.89
N LEU A 37 -2.83 -4.76 8.09
CA LEU A 37 -2.05 -5.96 7.82
C LEU A 37 -1.78 -6.67 9.14
N ARG A 38 -2.18 -7.94 9.26
CA ARG A 38 -1.86 -8.76 10.44
C ARG A 38 -0.90 -9.88 10.11
N ARG A 39 -0.04 -10.21 11.08
CA ARG A 39 0.98 -11.25 11.01
C ARG A 39 0.64 -12.40 11.95
N PHE A 40 0.88 -13.62 11.49
CA PHE A 40 0.70 -14.86 12.23
C PHE A 40 1.97 -15.69 12.11
N ASP A 41 2.55 -16.12 13.22
CA ASP A 41 3.67 -17.05 13.21
C ASP A 41 3.14 -18.47 13.05
N LEU A 42 3.47 -19.13 11.93
CA LEU A 42 3.06 -20.51 11.67
C LEU A 42 4.20 -21.51 11.94
N SER A 43 5.34 -21.04 12.46
CA SER A 43 6.50 -21.90 12.71
C SER A 43 6.18 -22.95 13.78
N PRO A 44 6.64 -24.21 13.61
CA PRO A 44 6.41 -25.29 14.57
C PRO A 44 7.01 -25.03 15.97
N GLU A 45 7.97 -24.11 16.04
CA GLU A 45 8.75 -23.78 17.25
C GLU A 45 8.15 -22.59 18.02
N SER A 46 7.19 -21.87 17.43
CA SER A 46 6.55 -20.76 18.12
C SER A 46 5.82 -21.28 19.36
N ASN A 47 6.25 -20.83 20.54
CA ASN A 47 5.61 -21.15 21.82
C ASN A 47 4.25 -20.43 21.96
N THR A 48 3.88 -19.62 20.95
CA THR A 48 2.49 -19.24 20.72
C THR A 48 1.72 -20.50 20.40
N THR A 49 0.80 -20.84 21.29
CA THR A 49 -0.04 -22.04 21.28
C THR A 49 -1.05 -22.03 20.13
N LEU A 50 -0.64 -21.67 18.92
CA LEU A 50 -1.30 -22.07 17.70
C LEU A 50 -1.01 -23.56 17.51
N THR A 51 -1.52 -24.41 18.40
CA THR A 51 -2.10 -25.66 17.89
C THR A 51 -3.06 -25.19 16.82
N LEU A 52 -2.70 -25.36 15.54
CA LEU A 52 -3.41 -24.88 14.34
C LEU A 52 -4.88 -25.36 14.38
N THR A 53 -5.66 -24.75 15.25
CA THR A 53 -7.05 -25.07 15.52
C THR A 53 -7.79 -24.11 14.64
N LEU A 54 -8.05 -24.59 13.44
CA LEU A 54 -8.75 -23.81 12.44
C LEU A 54 -10.24 -23.71 12.83
N PRO A 55 -10.88 -22.56 12.60
CA PRO A 55 -10.31 -21.34 11.99
C PRO A 55 -9.44 -20.51 12.95
N ILE A 56 -8.43 -19.81 12.39
CA ILE A 56 -7.71 -18.75 13.11
C ILE A 56 -8.50 -17.45 12.94
N GLU A 57 -8.87 -16.83 14.05
CA GLU A 57 -9.53 -15.53 14.03
C GLU A 57 -8.56 -14.45 13.55
N PHE A 58 -8.97 -13.62 12.58
CA PHE A 58 -8.09 -12.56 12.07
C PHE A 58 -7.58 -11.64 13.19
N GLU A 59 -8.45 -11.35 14.16
CA GLU A 59 -8.14 -10.47 15.29
C GLU A 59 -7.09 -11.03 16.26
N SER A 60 -6.79 -12.33 16.20
CA SER A 60 -5.75 -12.96 17.03
C SER A 60 -4.33 -12.74 16.49
N GLY A 61 -4.19 -12.33 15.22
CA GLY A 61 -2.89 -12.03 14.63
C GLY A 61 -2.30 -10.75 15.20
N GLU A 62 -0.98 -10.63 15.22
CA GLU A 62 -0.32 -9.38 15.55
C GLU A 62 -0.70 -8.30 14.53
N VAL A 63 -1.04 -7.09 14.99
CA VAL A 63 -1.17 -5.95 14.07
C VAL A 63 0.22 -5.57 13.60
N PHE A 64 0.57 -5.94 12.37
CA PHE A 64 1.88 -5.64 11.81
C PHE A 64 1.92 -4.22 11.24
N ALA A 65 0.85 -3.79 10.56
CA ALA A 65 0.65 -2.40 10.15
C ALA A 65 -0.82 -2.04 10.24
N ASP A 66 -1.14 -0.90 10.85
CA ASP A 66 -2.50 -0.38 11.00
C ASP A 66 -2.73 0.86 10.12
N GLY A 67 -3.99 1.24 9.93
CA GLY A 67 -4.35 2.43 9.18
C GLY A 67 -4.01 2.35 7.70
N LEU A 68 -4.29 1.20 7.08
CA LEU A 68 -4.14 0.91 5.66
C LEU A 68 -5.52 0.71 5.04
N ARG A 69 -6.04 1.69 4.30
CA ARG A 69 -7.41 1.65 3.76
C ARG A 69 -7.72 0.32 3.05
N ASN A 70 -6.85 -0.12 2.15
CA ASN A 70 -6.99 -1.29 1.30
C ASN A 70 -5.65 -1.62 0.57
N GLU A 71 -4.65 -2.00 1.35
CA GLU A 71 -3.34 -2.49 0.90
C GLU A 71 -3.44 -3.86 0.18
N VAL A 72 -3.77 -3.87 -1.12
CA VAL A 72 -4.06 -5.13 -1.83
C VAL A 72 -2.80 -5.80 -2.35
N GLY A 73 -1.87 -5.07 -2.96
CA GLY A 73 -0.65 -5.67 -3.47
C GLY A 73 0.38 -5.77 -2.35
N LEU A 74 0.97 -6.94 -2.15
CA LEU A 74 2.05 -7.17 -1.19
C LEU A 74 3.20 -7.93 -1.85
N ALA A 75 4.44 -7.56 -1.57
CA ALA A 75 5.62 -8.31 -2.00
C ALA A 75 6.80 -8.08 -1.05
N PHE A 76 7.60 -9.14 -0.86
CA PHE A 76 8.92 -9.00 -0.26
C PHE A 76 9.94 -8.59 -1.31
N ASP A 77 10.81 -7.64 -0.97
CA ASP A 77 11.98 -7.34 -1.78
C ASP A 77 13.11 -8.37 -1.55
N LYS A 78 14.24 -8.22 -2.26
CA LYS A 78 15.39 -9.14 -2.13
C LYS A 78 16.09 -9.10 -0.77
N PHE A 79 15.74 -8.16 0.09
CA PHE A 79 16.26 -8.02 1.46
C PHE A 79 15.26 -8.56 2.49
N GLY A 80 14.15 -9.15 2.05
CA GLY A 80 13.10 -9.66 2.94
C GLY A 80 12.27 -8.55 3.59
N ILE A 81 12.31 -7.32 3.07
CA ILE A 81 11.45 -6.23 3.55
C ILE A 81 10.10 -6.35 2.84
N LEU A 82 9.01 -6.25 3.62
CA LEU A 82 7.66 -6.27 3.06
C LEU A 82 7.29 -4.90 2.54
N TRP A 83 6.75 -4.87 1.32
CA TRP A 83 6.19 -3.68 0.69
C TRP A 83 4.74 -3.91 0.32
N GLY A 84 3.97 -2.84 0.28
CA GLY A 84 2.60 -2.90 -0.19
C GLY A 84 2.20 -1.71 -1.03
N VAL A 85 1.09 -1.87 -1.75
CA VAL A 85 0.47 -0.79 -2.52
C VAL A 85 -0.98 -0.56 -2.07
N GLU A 86 -1.28 0.69 -1.74
CA GLU A 86 -2.52 1.16 -1.13
C GLU A 86 -3.47 1.75 -2.18
N ASN A 87 -4.77 1.53 -1.98
CA ASN A 87 -5.82 2.24 -2.68
C ASN A 87 -6.39 3.35 -1.76
N GLY A 88 -6.06 4.60 -2.08
CA GLY A 88 -6.50 5.80 -1.37
C GLY A 88 -8.02 6.00 -1.34
N ALA A 89 -8.49 6.87 -0.45
CA ALA A 89 -9.90 7.14 -0.27
C ALA A 89 -10.53 7.94 -1.42
N ASP A 90 -11.82 7.71 -1.66
CA ASP A 90 -12.59 8.34 -2.74
C ASP A 90 -13.19 9.68 -2.28
N GLN A 91 -13.60 10.53 -3.24
CA GLN A 91 -14.47 11.70 -3.00
C GLN A 91 -13.92 12.70 -1.97
N LEU A 92 -12.60 12.95 -1.98
CA LEU A 92 -11.95 13.89 -1.08
C LEU A 92 -12.34 15.35 -1.37
N GLN A 93 -12.87 16.03 -0.35
CA GLN A 93 -13.20 17.46 -0.38
C GLN A 93 -12.51 18.19 0.79
N ARG A 94 -11.72 19.22 0.48
CA ARG A 94 -10.99 20.06 1.45
C ARG A 94 -11.13 21.53 1.04
N GLY A 95 -12.08 22.23 1.64
CA GLY A 95 -12.41 23.62 1.27
C GLY A 95 -11.22 24.58 1.35
N ASP A 96 -10.35 24.40 2.34
CA ASP A 96 -9.11 25.17 2.53
C ASP A 96 -8.00 24.84 1.53
N LEU A 97 -8.10 23.71 0.81
CA LEU A 97 -7.11 23.23 -0.15
C LEU A 97 -7.61 23.23 -1.60
N GLY A 98 -8.74 23.89 -1.88
CA GLY A 98 -9.30 24.00 -3.23
C GLY A 98 -10.69 23.39 -3.43
N GLY A 99 -11.35 22.93 -2.38
CA GLY A 99 -12.70 22.38 -2.45
C GLY A 99 -12.69 20.92 -2.87
N ASP A 100 -13.31 20.59 -3.99
CA ASP A 100 -13.24 19.25 -4.56
C ASP A 100 -11.88 19.03 -5.23
N ILE A 101 -11.05 18.20 -4.59
CA ILE A 101 -9.71 17.87 -5.04
C ILE A 101 -9.58 16.38 -5.36
N HIS A 102 -10.70 15.66 -5.47
CA HIS A 102 -10.69 14.21 -5.59
C HIS A 102 -9.99 13.73 -6.86
N ASN A 103 -10.08 14.48 -7.96
CA ASN A 103 -9.54 14.04 -9.25
C ASN A 103 -8.02 13.74 -9.21
N ASP A 104 -7.28 14.43 -8.35
CA ASP A 104 -5.83 14.23 -8.23
C ASP A 104 -5.38 13.97 -6.78
N ASN A 105 -6.31 13.78 -5.83
CA ASN A 105 -6.01 13.38 -4.45
C ASN A 105 -7.10 12.47 -3.86
N PRO A 106 -6.78 11.69 -2.82
CA PRO A 106 -5.44 11.41 -2.32
C PRO A 106 -4.64 10.56 -3.31
N GLY A 107 -3.32 10.63 -3.21
CA GLY A 107 -2.47 9.72 -3.95
C GLY A 107 -2.65 8.27 -3.52
N GLU A 108 -2.41 7.35 -4.44
CA GLU A 108 -2.18 5.95 -4.08
C GLU A 108 -0.80 5.86 -3.42
N GLU A 109 -0.53 4.83 -2.62
CA GLU A 109 0.70 4.79 -1.82
C GLU A 109 1.50 3.51 -2.08
N LEU A 110 2.83 3.62 -2.05
CA LEU A 110 3.76 2.51 -1.87
C LEU A 110 4.27 2.61 -0.44
N ASN A 111 3.91 1.63 0.39
CA ASN A 111 4.27 1.57 1.80
C ASN A 111 5.35 0.51 2.03
N ARG A 112 6.22 0.77 3.00
CA ARG A 112 7.30 -0.14 3.41
C ARG A 112 7.09 -0.54 4.86
N PHE A 113 7.08 -1.85 5.11
CA PHE A 113 6.84 -2.42 6.43
C PHE A 113 8.07 -3.19 6.89
N THR A 114 8.66 -2.71 7.97
CA THR A 114 9.83 -3.29 8.63
C THR A 114 9.50 -3.66 10.08
N GLU A 115 10.31 -4.51 10.69
CA GLU A 115 10.09 -4.94 12.08
C GLU A 115 10.05 -3.77 13.09
N ASP A 116 10.85 -2.72 12.88
CA ASP A 116 10.84 -1.52 13.72
C ASP A 116 9.58 -0.64 13.53
N THR A 117 8.78 -0.93 12.52
CA THR A 117 7.48 -0.29 12.26
C THR A 117 6.30 -1.21 12.58
N ALA A 118 6.54 -2.41 13.12
CA ALA A 118 5.48 -3.32 13.51
C ALA A 118 4.52 -2.64 14.52
N GLY A 119 3.22 -2.74 14.27
CA GLY A 119 2.17 -2.14 15.10
C GLY A 119 1.97 -0.63 14.93
N LYS A 120 2.73 0.03 14.05
CA LYS A 120 2.55 1.45 13.74
C LYS A 120 1.39 1.68 12.76
N HIS A 121 1.07 2.95 12.52
CA HIS A 121 -0.14 3.37 11.82
C HIS A 121 0.16 4.30 10.65
N TRP A 122 -0.41 4.01 9.47
CA TRP A 122 -0.20 4.70 8.18
C TRP A 122 -1.28 5.76 7.87
N GLY A 123 -1.77 6.43 8.91
CA GLY A 123 -2.70 7.55 8.75
C GLY A 123 -4.18 7.24 8.53
N TYR A 124 -4.59 6.27 7.70
CA TYR A 124 -6.02 6.05 7.42
C TYR A 124 -6.81 5.64 8.68
N PRO A 125 -8.00 6.20 8.96
CA PRO A 125 -8.79 7.11 8.13
C PRO A 125 -8.57 8.60 8.45
N TYR A 126 -7.64 8.92 9.34
CA TYR A 126 -7.40 10.28 9.83
C TYR A 126 -6.59 11.12 8.88
N CYS A 127 -5.72 10.51 8.08
CA CYS A 127 -4.78 11.19 7.22
C CYS A 127 -4.82 10.64 5.79
N TRP A 128 -4.32 11.43 4.84
CA TRP A 128 -4.18 11.09 3.43
C TRP A 128 -2.93 11.72 2.83
N SER A 129 -2.34 11.08 1.81
CA SER A 129 -1.15 11.57 1.12
C SER A 129 -1.50 12.45 -0.09
N GLU A 130 -0.87 13.62 -0.17
CA GLU A 130 -0.93 14.52 -1.31
C GLU A 130 -0.28 13.90 -2.55
N TYR A 131 -0.96 13.97 -3.69
CA TYR A 131 -0.34 13.69 -4.99
C TYR A 131 -0.12 14.97 -5.79
N ARG A 132 -1.15 15.84 -5.86
CA ARG A 132 -1.08 17.15 -6.51
C ARG A 132 -2.12 18.10 -5.92
N LEU A 133 -1.67 19.19 -5.31
CA LEU A 133 -2.52 20.31 -4.92
C LEU A 133 -2.24 21.54 -5.80
N GLY A 134 -3.03 22.60 -5.65
CA GLY A 134 -2.78 23.87 -6.35
C GLY A 134 -1.51 24.55 -5.82
N GLU A 135 -0.79 25.28 -6.68
CA GLU A 135 0.53 25.88 -6.40
C GLU A 135 0.60 26.73 -5.12
N THR A 136 -0.52 27.33 -4.70
CA THR A 136 -0.58 28.18 -3.50
C THR A 136 -0.71 27.42 -2.19
N VAL A 137 -1.11 26.14 -2.23
CA VAL A 137 -1.40 25.32 -1.05
C VAL A 137 -0.62 24.00 -1.02
N GLU A 138 0.00 23.60 -2.14
CA GLU A 138 0.80 22.39 -2.22
C GLU A 138 1.97 22.41 -1.22
N ARG A 139 2.28 21.24 -0.67
CA ARG A 139 3.46 21.03 0.18
C ARG A 139 4.42 20.00 -0.41
N GLY A 140 4.00 19.36 -1.49
CA GLY A 140 4.78 18.36 -2.21
C GLY A 140 4.15 16.98 -2.09
N ARG A 141 4.29 16.22 -3.17
CA ARG A 141 3.84 14.83 -3.28
C ARG A 141 4.33 13.98 -2.10
N GLY A 142 3.42 13.22 -1.51
CA GLY A 142 3.63 12.40 -0.31
C GLY A 142 3.39 13.15 1.00
N THR A 143 3.12 14.45 0.99
CA THR A 143 2.79 15.17 2.22
C THR A 143 1.49 14.65 2.81
N ALA A 144 1.51 14.27 4.09
CA ALA A 144 0.32 13.85 4.80
C ALA A 144 -0.51 15.05 5.29
N TRP A 145 -1.83 14.94 5.10
CA TRP A 145 -2.84 15.91 5.50
C TRP A 145 -3.97 15.22 6.26
N ALA A 146 -4.67 15.93 7.13
CA ALA A 146 -5.83 15.40 7.83
C ALA A 146 -7.01 15.22 6.88
N TRP A 147 -7.76 14.14 7.05
CA TRP A 147 -9.02 13.95 6.34
C TRP A 147 -10.07 14.92 6.91
N PRO A 148 -10.90 15.59 6.08
CA PRO A 148 -11.79 16.67 6.49
C PRO A 148 -12.68 16.34 7.69
N THR A 149 -13.23 15.12 7.74
CA THR A 149 -14.12 14.67 8.82
C THR A 149 -13.43 14.56 10.18
N PHE A 150 -12.10 14.47 10.23
CA PHE A 150 -11.33 14.24 11.45
C PHE A 150 -10.45 15.42 11.85
N MET A 151 -10.60 16.60 11.25
CA MET A 151 -9.79 17.78 11.57
C MET A 151 -9.98 18.29 13.01
N ASN A 152 -11.03 17.84 13.71
CA ASN A 152 -11.24 18.06 15.15
C ASN A 152 -10.52 17.03 16.04
N VAL A 153 -10.01 15.93 15.47
CA VAL A 153 -9.29 14.85 16.18
C VAL A 153 -7.80 14.90 15.87
N VAL A 154 -7.45 15.10 14.59
CA VAL A 154 -6.07 15.11 14.09
C VAL A 154 -5.86 16.34 13.21
N THR A 155 -4.75 17.04 13.45
CA THR A 155 -4.30 18.17 12.63
C THR A 155 -3.40 17.69 11.49
N ASP A 156 -3.28 18.50 10.42
CA ASP A 156 -2.34 18.20 9.32
C ASP A 156 -0.90 17.99 9.84
N ARG A 157 -0.49 18.76 10.86
CA ARG A 157 0.83 18.60 11.49
C ARG A 157 0.98 17.24 12.16
N GLN A 158 -0.04 16.81 12.91
CA GLN A 158 -0.02 15.49 13.56
C GLN A 158 -0.01 14.36 12.52
N CYS A 159 -0.69 14.52 11.38
CA CYS A 159 -0.59 13.56 10.28
C CYS A 159 0.85 13.33 9.82
N ARG A 160 1.69 14.36 9.81
CA ARG A 160 3.10 14.26 9.41
C ARG A 160 4.04 13.79 10.52
N GLU A 161 3.70 14.05 11.78
CA GLU A 161 4.59 13.79 12.92
C GLU A 161 4.30 12.46 13.63
N LYS A 162 3.07 11.95 13.56
CA LYS A 162 2.62 10.80 14.37
C LYS A 162 2.37 9.53 13.57
N TYR A 163 2.20 9.63 12.26
CA TYR A 163 1.88 8.50 11.39
C TYR A 163 3.02 8.23 10.44
N GLU A 164 3.16 6.97 10.05
CA GLU A 164 4.19 6.56 9.11
C GLU A 164 3.86 7.09 7.70
N PRO A 165 4.84 7.68 7.00
CA PRO A 165 4.63 8.20 5.66
C PRO A 165 4.68 7.09 4.61
N SER A 166 4.02 7.33 3.48
CA SER A 166 4.26 6.54 2.27
C SER A 166 5.66 6.80 1.72
N ILE A 167 6.28 5.78 1.11
CA ILE A 167 7.58 5.93 0.44
C ILE A 167 7.40 6.62 -0.90
N VAL A 168 6.32 6.30 -1.62
CA VAL A 168 5.94 6.96 -2.86
C VAL A 168 4.45 7.23 -2.84
N SER A 169 4.07 8.46 -3.18
CA SER A 169 2.69 8.79 -3.54
C SER A 169 2.53 8.77 -5.06
N MET A 170 1.64 7.91 -5.54
CA MET A 170 1.35 7.65 -6.94
C MET A 170 0.03 8.31 -7.36
N GLN A 171 -0.21 8.41 -8.67
CA GLN A 171 -1.37 9.10 -9.22
C GLN A 171 -2.67 8.56 -8.62
N ALA A 172 -3.44 9.47 -8.03
CA ALA A 172 -4.76 9.21 -7.44
C ALA A 172 -5.65 8.37 -8.35
N HIS A 173 -6.37 7.42 -7.75
CA HIS A 173 -7.33 6.52 -8.38
C HIS A 173 -6.74 5.53 -9.39
N SER A 174 -5.42 5.38 -9.48
CA SER A 174 -4.82 4.37 -10.37
C SER A 174 -5.10 2.92 -9.91
N ALA A 175 -5.56 2.72 -8.68
CA ALA A 175 -5.96 1.46 -8.08
C ALA A 175 -4.89 0.36 -8.19
N PRO A 176 -3.74 0.49 -7.50
CA PRO A 176 -2.70 -0.53 -7.55
C PRO A 176 -3.18 -1.80 -6.82
N LEU A 177 -3.09 -2.96 -7.49
CA LEU A 177 -3.56 -4.24 -6.93
C LEU A 177 -2.49 -5.31 -6.80
N GLY A 178 -1.31 -5.09 -7.39
CA GLY A 178 -0.21 -6.05 -7.34
C GLY A 178 1.12 -5.33 -7.47
N ILE A 179 2.12 -5.86 -6.77
CA ILE A 179 3.51 -5.43 -6.80
C ILE A 179 4.39 -6.67 -6.88
N VAL A 180 5.44 -6.62 -7.68
CA VAL A 180 6.51 -7.64 -7.69
C VAL A 180 7.85 -6.96 -7.86
N PHE A 181 8.89 -7.48 -7.20
CA PHE A 181 10.26 -7.03 -7.40
C PHE A 181 10.95 -7.86 -8.48
N TYR A 182 11.54 -7.19 -9.46
CA TYR A 182 12.30 -7.87 -10.50
C TYR A 182 13.60 -8.42 -9.94
N LYS A 183 13.81 -9.73 -10.09
CA LYS A 183 15.06 -10.42 -9.75
C LYS A 183 15.79 -10.76 -11.03
N TYR A 184 16.87 -10.06 -11.30
CA TYR A 184 17.69 -10.34 -12.48
C TYR A 184 18.25 -11.75 -12.40
N SER A 185 18.01 -12.52 -13.45
CA SER A 185 18.67 -13.78 -13.67
C SER A 185 18.92 -13.96 -15.15
N VAL A 186 20.02 -14.61 -15.47
CA VAL A 186 20.41 -14.90 -16.84
C VAL A 186 19.98 -16.33 -17.09
N PRO A 187 19.01 -16.59 -17.98
CA PRO A 187 18.65 -17.95 -18.31
C PRO A 187 19.90 -18.70 -18.80
N PRO A 188 20.10 -19.98 -18.44
CA PRO A 188 21.31 -20.73 -18.76
C PRO A 188 21.69 -20.76 -20.26
N ASN A 189 20.75 -20.42 -21.14
CA ASN A 189 20.88 -20.47 -22.60
C ASN A 189 20.80 -19.08 -23.28
N VAL A 190 20.95 -17.99 -22.53
CA VAL A 190 20.93 -16.62 -23.06
C VAL A 190 22.33 -16.00 -23.01
N ASN A 191 22.80 -15.50 -24.15
CA ASN A 191 24.04 -14.73 -24.24
C ASN A 191 23.73 -13.22 -24.10
N GLU A 192 24.09 -12.64 -22.96
CA GLU A 192 23.91 -11.21 -22.63
C GLU A 192 24.64 -10.24 -23.57
N THR A 193 25.56 -10.71 -24.40
CA THR A 193 26.34 -9.87 -25.33
C THR A 193 25.61 -9.60 -26.67
N LEU A 194 24.45 -10.21 -26.90
CA LEU A 194 23.69 -9.96 -28.12
C LEU A 194 22.98 -8.59 -28.06
N PRO A 195 23.14 -7.71 -29.07
CA PRO A 195 22.60 -6.35 -29.06
C PRO A 195 21.07 -6.27 -28.98
N ASN A 196 20.39 -7.39 -29.22
CA ASN A 196 18.93 -7.52 -29.19
C ASN A 196 18.60 -8.71 -28.29
N CYS A 197 18.26 -8.47 -27.03
CA CYS A 197 17.78 -9.49 -26.10
C CYS A 197 16.53 -10.18 -26.66
N SER A 198 16.70 -11.26 -27.42
CA SER A 198 15.62 -12.04 -28.03
C SER A 198 15.10 -13.17 -27.14
N GLY A 199 15.31 -13.06 -25.80
CA GLY A 199 15.16 -14.17 -24.86
C GLY A 199 14.42 -13.88 -23.54
N GLY A 200 13.74 -12.73 -23.40
CA GLY A 200 12.63 -12.60 -22.45
C GLY A 200 12.94 -12.22 -20.99
N ALA A 201 13.83 -11.26 -20.71
CA ALA A 201 13.97 -10.67 -19.38
C ALA A 201 14.29 -9.16 -19.46
N PHE A 202 13.92 -8.39 -18.43
CA PHE A 202 14.29 -6.97 -18.32
C PHE A 202 15.81 -6.80 -18.12
N PRO A 203 16.42 -5.66 -18.48
CA PRO A 203 17.85 -5.43 -18.30
C PRO A 203 18.32 -5.60 -16.85
N LYS A 204 19.58 -6.02 -16.66
CA LYS A 204 20.22 -6.13 -15.32
C LYS A 204 20.10 -4.86 -14.48
N ALA A 205 20.12 -3.69 -15.13
CA ALA A 205 19.99 -2.40 -14.46
C ALA A 205 18.64 -2.20 -13.75
N MET A 206 17.63 -3.02 -14.06
CA MET A 206 16.33 -3.01 -13.39
C MET A 206 16.25 -4.00 -12.22
N ASP A 207 17.33 -4.71 -11.87
CA ASP A 207 17.34 -5.62 -10.71
C ASP A 207 16.92 -4.87 -9.43
N GLY A 208 15.86 -5.36 -8.79
CA GLY A 208 15.25 -4.75 -7.61
C GLY A 208 14.20 -3.67 -7.91
N PHE A 209 13.87 -3.39 -9.18
CA PHE A 209 12.76 -2.49 -9.51
C PHE A 209 11.42 -3.10 -9.07
N ALA A 210 10.52 -2.27 -8.56
CA ALA A 210 9.16 -2.67 -8.23
C ALA A 210 8.27 -2.47 -9.46
N PHE A 211 7.67 -3.55 -9.97
CA PHE A 211 6.64 -3.47 -11.01
C PHE A 211 5.26 -3.51 -10.36
N ILE A 212 4.42 -2.52 -10.67
CA ILE A 212 3.12 -2.31 -10.02
C ILE A 212 2.01 -2.32 -11.07
N ALA A 213 0.97 -3.10 -10.83
CA ALA A 213 -0.20 -3.20 -11.69
C ALA A 213 -1.27 -2.18 -11.26
N PHE A 214 -1.43 -1.11 -12.02
CA PHE A 214 -2.50 -0.12 -11.86
C PHE A 214 -3.75 -0.60 -12.58
N HIS A 215 -4.75 -1.02 -11.81
CA HIS A 215 -5.99 -1.58 -12.32
C HIS A 215 -6.88 -0.54 -13.02
N GLY A 216 -6.82 0.71 -12.57
CA GLY A 216 -7.48 1.84 -13.22
C GLY A 216 -8.65 2.44 -12.44
N SER A 217 -8.87 3.72 -12.72
CA SER A 217 -9.76 4.59 -11.94
C SER A 217 -11.23 4.44 -12.32
N TRP A 218 -12.09 4.41 -11.31
CA TRP A 218 -13.53 4.67 -11.47
C TRP A 218 -13.94 6.03 -10.91
N ASN A 219 -13.18 6.57 -9.94
CA ASN A 219 -13.48 7.80 -9.20
C ASN A 219 -12.61 8.99 -9.67
N ARG A 220 -12.55 9.19 -10.99
CA ARG A 220 -11.82 10.29 -11.63
C ARG A 220 -12.46 10.61 -12.98
N ASP A 221 -12.61 11.89 -13.30
CA ASP A 221 -13.32 12.34 -14.52
C ASP A 221 -12.62 11.87 -15.80
N VAL A 222 -11.29 12.08 -15.86
CA VAL A 222 -10.45 11.52 -16.93
C VAL A 222 -9.83 10.24 -16.38
N PRO A 223 -10.13 9.05 -16.94
CA PRO A 223 -9.61 7.81 -16.39
C PRO A 223 -8.07 7.75 -16.42
N THR A 224 -7.46 7.11 -15.42
CA THR A 224 -6.03 6.87 -15.30
C THR A 224 -5.75 5.47 -14.74
N GLY A 225 -4.49 5.04 -14.70
CA GLY A 225 -4.09 3.67 -14.40
C GLY A 225 -4.09 2.79 -15.66
N TYR A 226 -4.73 1.62 -15.62
CA TYR A 226 -4.84 0.66 -16.73
C TYR A 226 -3.49 0.27 -17.36
N LYS A 227 -2.47 0.09 -16.53
CA LYS A 227 -1.09 -0.14 -16.99
C LYS A 227 -0.25 -0.82 -15.92
N VAL A 228 0.90 -1.33 -16.36
CA VAL A 228 1.99 -1.69 -15.47
C VAL A 228 2.98 -0.54 -15.45
N VAL A 229 3.39 -0.13 -14.26
CA VAL A 229 4.46 0.85 -14.04
C VAL A 229 5.64 0.19 -13.34
N TYR A 230 6.79 0.84 -13.35
CA TYR A 230 7.92 0.46 -12.51
C TYR A 230 8.43 1.68 -11.74
N ILE A 231 9.05 1.40 -10.59
CA ILE A 231 9.76 2.37 -9.74
C ILE A 231 11.13 1.80 -9.41
#